data_AF-A0A564ZFG5-F1
#
_entry.id   AF-A0A564ZFG5-F1
#
_cell.length_a   1.000
_cell.length_b   1.000
_cell.length_c   1.000
_cell.angle_alpha   90.00
_cell.angle_beta   90.00
_cell.angle_gamma   90.00
#
_symmetry.space_group_name_H-M   'P 1'
#
loop_
_entity.id
_entity.type
_entity.pdbx_description
1 polymer ?
#
loop_
_entity_poly.entity_id
_entity_poly.type
_entity_poly.pdbx_seq_one_letter_code
_entity_poly.pdbx_strand_id
1 'polypeptide(L)' 'MRMQVRKWSNSVALRIPKPFAEDADVQEGTAVDCSVSKGQRVVAPVRYRKARSSEY' A
#
# COMPACT_ATOMS: atom_id res chain seq x y z
N MET A 1 -10.44 5.39 -12.49
CA MET A 1 -9.25 5.48 -13.37
C MET A 1 -8.76 4.07 -13.69
N ARG A 2 -8.28 3.80 -14.91
CA ARG A 2 -7.68 2.51 -15.27
C ARG A 2 -6.17 2.65 -15.29
N MET A 3 -5.48 1.72 -14.65
CA MET A 3 -4.01 1.68 -14.58
C MET A 3 -3.55 0.31 -15.10
N GLN A 4 -2.35 0.27 -15.67
CA GLN A 4 -1.76 -0.97 -16.14
C GLN A 4 -0.58 -1.34 -15.25
N VAL A 5 -0.51 -2.63 -14.93
CA VAL A 5 0.64 -3.23 -14.26
C VAL A 5 1.85 -3.13 -15.20
N ARG A 6 3.00 -2.75 -14.66
CA ARG A 6 4.25 -2.57 -15.42
C ARG A 6 5.34 -3.47 -14.85
N LYS A 7 6.21 -4.01 -15.70
CA LYS A 7 7.39 -4.76 -15.24
C LYS A 7 8.38 -3.79 -14.60
N TRP A 8 8.85 -4.13 -13.41
CA TRP A 8 9.97 -3.47 -12.73
C TRP A 8 10.99 -4.53 -12.34
N SER A 9 11.98 -4.74 -13.21
CA SER A 9 12.97 -5.83 -13.08
C SER A 9 12.29 -7.20 -12.92
N ASN A 10 12.57 -7.91 -11.83
CA ASN A 10 12.00 -9.22 -11.48
C ASN A 10 10.60 -9.15 -10.84
N SER A 11 9.99 -7.97 -10.80
CA SER A 11 8.71 -7.72 -10.17
C SER A 11 7.78 -6.90 -11.08
N VAL A 12 6.61 -6.56 -10.55
CA VAL A 12 5.65 -5.68 -11.22
C VAL A 12 5.22 -4.53 -10.31
N ALA A 13 4.87 -3.41 -10.90
CA ALA A 13 4.48 -2.19 -10.21
C ALA A 13 3.23 -1.57 -10.83
N LEU A 14 2.46 -0.85 -10.00
CA LEU A 14 1.40 0.05 -10.42
C LEU A 14 1.89 1.49 -10.24
N ARG A 15 1.54 2.38 -11.18
CA ARG A 15 1.79 3.81 -11.03
C ARG A 15 0.64 4.42 -10.24
N ILE A 16 0.92 4.97 -9.07
CA ILE A 16 -0.06 5.67 -8.24
C ILE A 16 0.05 7.17 -8.60
N PRO A 17 -1.01 7.81 -9.12
CA PRO A 17 -0.99 9.25 -9.35
C PRO A 17 -0.81 10.01 -8.05
N LYS A 18 -0.12 11.16 -8.10
CA LYS A 18 0.26 11.96 -6.93
C LYS A 18 -0.89 12.20 -5.92
N PRO A 19 -2.11 12.61 -6.34
CA PRO A 19 -3.20 12.84 -5.39
C PRO A 19 -3.59 11.61 -4.57
N PHE A 20 -3.54 10.42 -5.18
CA PHE A 20 -3.85 9.16 -4.47
C PHE A 20 -2.73 8.74 -3.53
N ALA A 21 -1.49 9.06 -3.87
CA ALA A 21 -0.35 8.79 -3.01
C ALA A 21 -0.42 9.67 -1.74
N GLU A 22 -0.79 10.95 -1.92
CA GLU A 22 -1.02 11.91 -0.83
C GLU A 22 -2.20 11.48 0.07
N ASP A 23 -3.35 11.13 -0.51
CA ASP A 23 -4.51 10.66 0.26
C ASP A 23 -4.23 9.36 1.04
N ALA A 24 -3.40 8.48 0.48
CA ALA A 24 -3.04 7.21 1.11
C ALA A 24 -1.82 7.30 2.04
N ASP A 25 -1.23 8.50 2.21
CA ASP A 25 -0.06 8.72 3.08
C ASP A 25 1.13 7.82 2.67
N VAL A 26 1.32 7.67 1.35
CA VAL A 26 2.42 6.88 0.76
C VAL A 26 3.27 7.75 -0.14
N GLN A 27 4.58 7.65 0.05
CA GLN A 27 5.61 8.25 -0.79
C GLN A 27 6.69 7.21 -1.11
N GLU A 28 7.63 7.57 -2.00
CA GLU A 28 8.78 6.72 -2.27
C GLU A 28 9.50 6.33 -0.97
N GLY A 29 9.82 5.03 -0.83
CA GLY A 29 10.46 4.49 0.38
C GLY A 29 9.51 4.24 1.57
N THR A 30 8.21 4.54 1.46
CA THR A 30 7.24 4.21 2.52
C THR A 30 7.10 2.70 2.66
N ALA A 31 7.26 2.19 3.88
CA ALA A 31 6.98 0.80 4.18
C ALA A 31 5.46 0.54 4.07
N VAL A 32 5.07 -0.45 3.28
CA VAL A 32 3.67 -0.83 3.07
C VAL A 32 3.49 -2.33 3.31
N ASP A 33 2.34 -2.71 3.82
CA ASP A 33 1.88 -4.08 3.90
C ASP A 33 0.91 -4.37 2.75
N CYS A 34 1.04 -5.56 2.14
CA CYS A 34 0.23 -5.99 1.01
C CYS A 34 -0.53 -7.26 1.40
N SER A 35 -1.86 -7.19 1.42
CA SER A 35 -2.74 -8.31 1.74
C SER A 35 -3.80 -8.55 0.67
N VAL A 36 -4.48 -9.70 0.76
CA VAL A 36 -5.66 -10.01 -0.06
C VAL A 36 -6.88 -10.00 0.82
N SER A 37 -7.86 -9.17 0.51
CA SER A 37 -9.15 -9.17 1.19
C SER A 37 -10.27 -9.20 0.15
N LYS A 38 -11.13 -10.22 0.23
CA LYS A 38 -12.30 -10.38 -0.65
C LYS A 38 -11.95 -10.31 -2.14
N GLY A 39 -10.84 -10.95 -2.55
CA GLY A 39 -10.36 -10.94 -3.93
C GLY A 39 -9.69 -9.63 -4.37
N GLN A 40 -9.61 -8.63 -3.49
CA GLN A 40 -8.93 -7.36 -3.76
C GLN A 40 -7.56 -7.34 -3.10
N ARG A 41 -6.59 -6.74 -3.79
CA ARG A 41 -5.26 -6.46 -3.23
C ARG A 41 -5.36 -5.17 -2.43
N VAL A 42 -5.13 -5.27 -1.13
CA VAL A 42 -5.12 -4.13 -0.21
C VAL A 42 -3.67 -3.82 0.12
N VAL A 43 -3.25 -2.58 -0.17
CA VAL A 43 -1.93 -2.07 0.18
C VAL A 43 -2.14 -0.94 1.17
N ALA A 44 -1.51 -1.03 2.34
CA ALA A 44 -1.65 -0.03 3.39
C ALA A 44 -0.26 0.36 3.94
N PRO A 45 -0.01 1.64 4.25
CA PRO A 45 1.22 2.04 4.92
C PRO A 45 1.35 1.33 6.26
N VAL A 46 2.56 0.85 6.56
CA VAL A 46 2.90 0.29 7.86
C VAL A 46 3.00 1.46 8.84
N ARG A 47 1.89 1.77 9.48
CA ARG A 47 1.91 2.63 10.66
C ARG A 47 2.40 1.77 11.81
N TYR A 48 3.53 2.14 12.42
CA TYR A 48 3.92 1.62 13.72
C TYR A 48 2.83 1.98 14.72
N ARG A 49 1.81 1.13 14.83
CA ARG A 49 0.87 1.19 15.94
C ARG A 49 1.66 0.69 17.12
N LYS A 50 2.14 1.61 17.97
CA LYS A 50 2.44 1.28 19.37
C LYS A 50 1.24 0.47 19.83
N ALA A 51 1.43 -0.82 20.10
CA ALA A 51 0.35 -1.68 20.53
C ALA A 51 -0.27 -1.01 21.74
N ARG A 52 -1.48 -0.46 21.59
CA ARG A 52 -2.33 -0.33 22.76
C ARG A 52 -2.68 -1.77 23.09
N SER A 53 -2.01 -2.26 24.13
CA SER A 53 -2.56 -3.23 25.05
C SER A 53 -4.06 -2.93 25.19
N SER A 54 -4.88 -3.85 24.72
CA SER A 54 -6.21 -4.01 25.29
C SER A 54 -6.38 -5.50 25.45
N GLU A 55 -5.85 -5.96 26.58
CA GLU A 55 -6.56 -6.83 27.51
C GLU A 55 -8.07 -6.86 27.22
N TYR A 56 -8.60 -8.05 26.90
CA TYR A 56 -9.86 -8.62 27.38
C TYR A 56 -9.98 -10.07 26.88
#